data_AF-A0A5B2TLV1-F1
#
_entry.id   AF-A0A5B2TLV1-F1
#
_cell.length_a   1.000
_cell.length_b   1.000
_cell.length_c   1.000
_cell.angle_alpha   90.00
_cell.angle_beta   90.00
_cell.angle_gamma   90.00
#
_symmetry.space_group_name_H-M   'P 1'
#
loop_
_entity.id
_entity.type
_entity.pdbx_description
1 polymer ?
#
loop_
_entity_poly.entity_id
_entity_poly.type
_entity_poly.pdbx_seq_one_letter_code
_entity_poly.pdbx_strand_id
1 'polypeptide(L)'
;MPRLLPLLILPLLLASGAPMAEPYRRPSAAELESIRRWLCPNGGTPVRGKPGRCDGASSRQKPWDTGLAPPRRDAPAACPTGTKPVLARGHSDIMRCLPS
;
A
#
# COMPACT_ATOMS: atom_id res chain seq x y z
N MET A 1 -45.05 48.48 18.45
CA MET A 1 -44.00 48.31 17.41
C MET A 1 -42.68 48.62 18.09
N PRO A 2 -41.60 47.80 18.08
CA PRO A 2 -41.18 46.73 17.15
C PRO A 2 -40.58 45.49 17.91
N ARG A 3 -39.79 44.64 17.23
CA ARG A 3 -38.82 43.64 17.78
C ARG A 3 -39.21 42.14 17.83
N LEU A 4 -39.91 41.61 16.83
CA LEU A 4 -39.97 40.14 16.63
C LEU A 4 -39.30 39.65 15.33
N LEU A 5 -38.76 40.57 14.52
CA LEU A 5 -38.21 40.25 13.20
C LEU A 5 -36.81 39.58 13.15
N PRO A 6 -35.90 39.66 14.15
CA PRO A 6 -34.54 39.15 13.93
C PRO A 6 -34.39 37.64 14.20
N LEU A 7 -35.37 36.99 14.85
CA LEU A 7 -35.24 35.59 15.30
C LEU A 7 -35.50 34.54 14.21
N LEU A 8 -36.05 34.93 13.06
CA LEU A 8 -36.33 34.00 11.94
C LEU A 8 -35.23 33.97 10.86
N ILE A 9 -34.23 34.85 10.94
CA ILE A 9 -33.16 34.93 9.92
C ILE A 9 -32.04 33.92 10.23
N LEU A 10 -31.82 33.60 11.52
CA LEU A 10 -30.77 32.69 11.96
C LEU A 10 -30.94 31.23 11.49
N PRO A 11 -32.14 30.59 11.47
CA PRO A 11 -32.27 29.22 10.98
C PRO A 11 -32.16 29.12 9.45
N LEU A 12 -32.45 30.19 8.70
CA LEU A 12 -32.28 30.21 7.24
C LEU A 12 -30.81 30.29 6.80
N LEU A 13 -29.96 30.96 7.58
CA LEU A 13 -28.53 31.03 7.30
C LEU A 13 -27.81 29.70 7.60
N LEU A 14 -28.30 28.88 8.55
CA LEU A 14 -27.71 27.56 8.84
C LEU A 14 -28.12 26.45 7.85
N ALA A 15 -29.18 26.63 7.07
CA ALA A 15 -29.59 25.67 6.04
C ALA A 15 -28.78 25.78 4.73
N SER A 16 -27.92 26.80 4.62
CA SER A 16 -27.15 27.11 3.42
C SER A 16 -25.80 26.41 3.44
N GLY A 17 -25.76 25.16 2.99
CA GLY A 17 -24.49 24.55 2.59
C GLY A 17 -24.25 23.14 3.12
N ALA A 18 -25.11 22.20 2.73
CA ALA A 18 -24.56 20.86 2.49
C ALA A 18 -23.64 21.02 1.27
N PRO A 19 -22.31 20.78 1.38
CA PRO A 19 -21.48 20.73 0.19
C PRO A 19 -22.04 19.61 -0.68
N MET A 20 -22.66 19.99 -1.80
CA MET A 20 -23.04 19.05 -2.84
C MET A 20 -21.73 18.34 -3.22
N ALA A 21 -21.71 17.02 -3.07
CA ALA A 21 -20.54 16.23 -3.41
C ALA A 21 -20.16 16.56 -4.86
N GLU A 22 -18.95 17.07 -5.05
CA GLU A 22 -18.39 17.37 -6.37
C GLU A 22 -18.60 16.12 -7.25
N PRO A 23 -19.17 16.27 -8.46
CA PRO A 23 -19.36 15.13 -9.34
C PRO A 23 -18.02 14.44 -9.59
N TYR A 24 -17.99 13.11 -9.49
CA TYR A 24 -16.76 12.34 -9.66
C TYR A 24 -16.14 12.65 -11.02
N ARG A 25 -14.99 13.33 -10.99
CA ARG A 25 -14.17 13.59 -12.16
C ARG A 25 -13.11 12.51 -12.26
N ARG A 26 -12.99 11.91 -13.45
CA ARG A 26 -11.87 11.01 -13.75
C ARG A 26 -10.56 11.83 -13.72
N PRO A 27 -9.55 11.42 -12.94
CA PRO A 27 -8.24 12.06 -12.97
C PRO A 27 -7.62 12.00 -14.36
N SER A 28 -6.94 13.08 -14.76
CA SER A 28 -6.14 13.15 -15.97
C SER A 28 -4.95 12.20 -15.92
N ALA A 29 -4.31 11.95 -17.07
CA ALA A 29 -3.11 11.11 -17.12
C ALA A 29 -1.98 11.67 -16.24
N ALA A 30 -1.81 12.99 -16.18
CA ALA A 30 -0.80 13.64 -15.34
C ALA A 30 -1.08 13.46 -13.84
N GLU A 31 -2.36 13.54 -13.42
CA GLU A 31 -2.77 13.29 -12.04
C GLU A 31 -2.62 11.81 -11.66
N LEU A 32 -2.93 10.89 -12.57
CA LEU A 32 -2.69 9.47 -12.34
C LEU A 32 -1.19 9.17 -12.16
N GLU A 33 -0.32 9.85 -12.92
CA GLU A 33 1.13 9.72 -12.80
C GLU A 33 1.66 10.28 -11.47
N SER A 34 1.10 11.39 -10.98
CA SER A 34 1.49 11.95 -9.67
C SER A 34 1.04 11.06 -8.51
N ILE A 35 -0.19 10.54 -8.58
CA ILE A 35 -0.72 9.56 -7.62
C ILE A 35 0.14 8.29 -7.61
N ARG A 36 0.53 7.78 -8.78
CA ARG A 36 1.42 6.62 -8.90
C ARG A 36 2.78 6.86 -8.23
N ARG A 37 3.41 8.00 -8.50
CA ARG A 37 4.71 8.37 -7.88
C ARG A 37 4.61 8.51 -6.37
N TRP A 38 3.51 9.07 -5.87
CA TRP A 38 3.29 9.21 -4.43
C TRP A 38 3.08 7.84 -3.75
N LEU A 39 2.27 6.96 -4.34
CA LEU A 39 2.01 5.63 -3.81
C LEU A 39 3.21 4.68 -3.92
N CYS A 40 3.99 4.82 -4.98
CA CYS A 40 5.10 3.94 -5.33
C CYS A 40 6.39 4.75 -5.60
N PRO A 41 7.03 5.32 -4.57
CA PRO A 41 8.19 6.21 -4.73
C PRO A 41 9.40 5.53 -5.37
N ASN A 42 9.50 4.20 -5.28
CA ASN A 42 10.59 3.41 -5.85
C ASN A 42 10.29 2.88 -7.27
N GLY A 43 9.17 3.31 -7.87
CA GLY A 43 8.64 2.81 -9.15
C GLY A 43 7.63 1.67 -8.98
N GLY A 44 7.02 1.26 -10.08
CA GLY A 44 5.93 0.26 -10.10
C GLY A 44 4.53 0.87 -10.04
N THR A 45 3.50 0.03 -9.92
CA THR A 45 2.07 0.44 -9.90
C THR A 45 1.40 -0.05 -8.61
N PRO A 46 0.55 0.77 -7.96
CA PRO A 46 -0.17 0.34 -6.76
C PRO A 46 -1.09 -0.85 -7.04
N VAL A 47 -1.07 -1.85 -6.17
CA VAL A 47 -1.89 -3.06 -6.31
C VAL A 47 -3.25 -2.86 -5.67
N ARG A 48 -4.31 -3.07 -6.46
CA ARG A 48 -5.70 -2.95 -5.98
C ARG A 48 -5.94 -3.87 -4.78
N GLY A 49 -6.49 -3.31 -3.70
CA GLY A 49 -6.82 -4.04 -2.47
C GLY A 49 -5.63 -4.39 -1.58
N LYS A 50 -4.40 -3.93 -1.90
CA LYS A 50 -3.20 -4.18 -1.09
C LYS A 50 -2.46 -2.86 -0.80
N PRO A 51 -2.89 -2.09 0.22
CA PRO A 51 -2.25 -0.84 0.59
C PRO A 51 -0.75 -1.00 0.80
N GLY A 52 0.05 -0.06 0.27
CA GLY A 52 1.51 -0.10 0.38
C GLY A 52 2.23 -1.10 -0.53
N ARG A 53 1.51 -1.90 -1.33
CA ARG A 53 2.12 -2.83 -2.28
C ARG A 53 2.15 -2.24 -3.70
N CYS A 54 3.32 -2.27 -4.31
CA CYS A 54 3.53 -1.89 -5.70
C CYS A 54 3.95 -3.11 -6.53
N ASP A 55 3.31 -3.32 -7.68
CA ASP A 55 3.75 -4.29 -8.69
C ASP A 55 4.86 -3.70 -9.56
N GLY A 56 5.77 -4.52 -10.09
CA GLY A 56 6.84 -4.02 -10.95
C GLY A 56 7.78 -2.99 -10.30
N ALA A 57 7.58 -2.64 -9.02
CA ALA A 57 8.55 -2.00 -8.16
C ALA A 57 9.71 -2.95 -8.15
N SER A 58 10.65 -2.68 -9.06
CA SER A 58 11.73 -3.58 -9.34
C SER A 58 12.30 -4.00 -8.00
N SER A 59 12.50 -5.29 -7.84
CA SER A 59 13.49 -5.89 -6.95
C SER A 59 14.85 -5.27 -7.28
N ARG A 60 14.97 -3.95 -7.17
CA ARG A 60 16.22 -3.22 -7.19
C ARG A 60 16.90 -3.80 -5.98
N GLN A 61 17.86 -4.67 -6.28
CA GLN A 61 18.61 -5.46 -5.34
C GLN A 61 18.93 -4.54 -4.18
N LYS A 62 18.27 -4.81 -3.05
CA LYS A 62 18.38 -3.87 -1.95
C LYS A 62 19.84 -3.91 -1.51
N PRO A 63 20.39 -2.85 -0.91
CA PRO A 63 21.80 -2.84 -0.55
C PRO A 63 22.23 -4.07 0.27
N TRP A 64 21.32 -4.62 1.08
CA TRP A 64 21.52 -5.84 1.86
C TRP A 64 21.41 -7.16 1.06
N ASP A 65 20.91 -7.14 -0.17
CA ASP A 65 20.85 -8.29 -1.08
C ASP A 65 22.12 -8.42 -1.94
N THR A 66 23.13 -7.57 -1.70
CA THR A 66 24.39 -7.58 -2.44
C THR A 66 25.16 -8.87 -2.17
N GLY A 67 25.49 -9.62 -3.23
CA GLY A 67 26.21 -10.90 -3.14
C GLY A 67 25.32 -12.13 -2.91
N LEU A 68 24.00 -11.95 -2.74
CA LEU A 68 23.06 -13.08 -2.71
C LEU A 68 22.67 -13.50 -4.13
N ALA A 69 22.51 -14.80 -4.35
CA ALA A 69 21.96 -15.32 -5.59
C ALA A 69 20.51 -14.84 -5.79
N PRO A 70 20.07 -14.58 -7.04
CA PRO A 70 18.70 -14.17 -7.29
C PRO A 70 17.71 -15.24 -6.83
N PRO A 71 16.55 -14.85 -6.27
CA PRO A 71 15.54 -15.81 -5.80
C PRO A 71 15.01 -16.64 -6.98
N ARG A 72 15.10 -17.96 -6.87
CA ARG A 72 14.55 -18.92 -7.84
C ARG A 72 13.35 -19.64 -7.23
N ARG A 73 12.22 -19.68 -7.95
CA ARG A 73 10.99 -20.36 -7.50
C ARG A 73 11.15 -21.87 -7.43
N ASP A 74 12.00 -22.42 -8.30
CA ASP A 74 12.10 -23.88 -8.52
C ASP A 74 13.36 -24.50 -7.92
N ALA A 75 14.13 -23.73 -7.16
CA ALA A 75 15.32 -24.24 -6.47
C ALA A 75 14.97 -24.43 -5.00
N PRO A 76 14.72 -25.68 -4.52
CA PRO A 76 14.76 -25.94 -3.10
C PRO A 76 16.17 -25.60 -2.62
N ALA A 77 16.30 -24.51 -1.86
CA ALA A 77 17.57 -24.15 -1.26
C ALA A 77 17.94 -25.25 -0.25
N ALA A 78 18.96 -26.04 -0.58
CA ALA A 78 19.56 -26.94 0.39
C ALA A 78 20.08 -26.12 1.58
N CYS A 79 19.97 -26.68 2.79
CA CYS A 79 20.53 -26.02 3.96
C CYS A 79 22.05 -25.88 3.83
N PRO A 80 22.62 -24.73 4.21
CA PRO A 80 24.06 -24.52 4.14
C PRO A 80 24.81 -25.52 5.05
N THR A 81 26.07 -25.78 4.73
CA THR A 81 26.95 -26.67 5.52
C THR A 81 26.93 -26.29 7.00
N GLY A 82 26.82 -27.29 7.88
CA GLY A 82 26.73 -27.09 9.34
C GLY A 82 25.32 -26.83 9.88
N THR A 83 24.31 -26.74 9.00
CA THR A 83 22.91 -26.63 9.39
C THR A 83 22.09 -27.82 8.88
N LYS A 84 21.03 -28.17 9.62
CA LYS A 84 20.09 -29.24 9.27
C LYS A 84 18.69 -28.69 8.97
N PRO A 85 17.98 -29.26 7.99
CA PRO A 85 16.61 -28.89 7.67
C PRO A 85 15.64 -29.38 8.76
N VAL A 86 14.79 -28.50 9.26
CA VAL A 86 13.76 -28.77 10.28
C VAL A 86 12.47 -28.07 9.90
N LEU A 87 11.32 -28.72 10.05
CA LEU A 87 10.01 -28.10 9.85
C LEU A 87 9.80 -26.95 10.85
N ALA A 88 9.33 -25.80 10.36
CA ALA A 88 8.99 -24.68 11.22
C ALA A 88 7.82 -25.05 12.14
N ARG A 89 7.92 -24.71 13.43
CA ARG A 89 6.85 -24.95 14.40
C ARG A 89 5.54 -24.29 13.91
N GLY A 90 4.48 -25.08 13.77
CA GLY A 90 3.17 -24.62 13.32
C GLY A 90 2.97 -24.58 11.80
N HIS A 91 3.93 -25.06 11.01
CA HIS A 91 3.83 -25.12 9.54
C HIS A 91 4.22 -26.50 9.01
N SER A 92 3.50 -27.00 8.01
CA SER A 92 3.78 -28.29 7.34
C SER A 92 4.59 -28.14 6.05
N ASP A 93 4.79 -26.91 5.59
CA ASP A 93 5.34 -26.55 4.28
C ASP A 93 6.59 -25.67 4.36
N ILE A 94 6.92 -25.15 5.54
CA ILE A 94 8.06 -24.25 5.74
C ILE A 94 9.22 -25.01 6.38
N MET A 95 10.34 -25.10 5.67
CA MET A 95 11.60 -25.64 6.17
C MET A 95 12.51 -24.51 6.68
N ARG A 96 13.17 -24.75 7.82
CA ARG A 96 14.19 -23.88 8.41
C ARG A 96 15.50 -24.65 8.54
N CYS A 97 16.61 -23.95 8.37
CA CYS A 97 17.93 -24.52 8.64
C CYS A 97 18.35 -24.13 10.06
N LEU A 98 18.60 -25.13 10.91
CA LEU A 98 19.07 -24.93 12.29
C LEU A 98 20.50 -25.45 12.44
N PRO A 99 21.34 -24.84 13.29
CA PRO A 99 22.66 -25.38 13.62
C PRO A 99 22.56 -26.84 14.12
N SER A 100 23.55 -27.64 13.74
CA SER A 100 23.62 -29.07 14.05
C SER A 100 24.13 -29.32 15.46
#